data_AF-A0A9E5TDX3-F1
#
_entry.id   AF-A0A9E5TDX3-F1
#
_cell.length_a   1.000
_cell.length_b   1.000
_cell.length_c   1.000
_cell.angle_alpha   90.00
_cell.angle_beta   90.00
_cell.angle_gamma   90.00
#
_symmetry.space_group_name_H-M   'P 1'
#
loop_
_entity.id
_entity.type
_entity.pdbx_description
1 polymer ?
#
loop_
_entity_poly.entity_id
_entity_poly.type
_entity_poly.pdbx_seq_one_letter_code
_entity_poly.pdbx_strand_id
1 'polypeptide(L)'
;MNKKQLFTIVALVFLVALLAAGVVWRPWNDSVMTVTITISTDEKGPVSLYHAKARFQTGDGKRSPAQADIDIGKWEGELVRLDIRGRVRRWPGIGQTTGFAGCSVQLTDSTGAKPIEFIGWQNDGSSRMHPGTIGSLAFVAPGEADPPFVYGQEGSLWYVFRVPQKAALKAAFRPVMEKDLKGSHEPLVPSVRPPPSVLKESVNADSA
;
A
#
# COMPACT_ATOMS: atom_id res chain seq x y z
N MET A 1 -34.90 -8.80 52.16
CA MET A 1 -34.81 -8.29 50.77
C MET A 1 -35.96 -8.85 49.96
N ASN A 2 -36.74 -8.00 49.28
CA ASN A 2 -37.97 -8.45 48.61
C ASN A 2 -37.63 -9.18 47.30
N LYS A 3 -38.43 -10.18 46.87
CA LYS A 3 -38.15 -10.98 45.66
C LYS A 3 -37.94 -10.10 44.42
N LYS A 4 -38.66 -8.98 44.33
CA LYS A 4 -38.51 -7.97 43.28
C LYS A 4 -37.11 -7.31 43.29
N GLN A 5 -36.59 -6.96 44.47
CA GLN A 5 -35.25 -6.36 44.59
C GLN A 5 -34.14 -7.34 44.24
N LEU A 6 -34.27 -8.61 44.65
CA LEU A 6 -33.31 -9.66 44.28
C LEU A 6 -33.27 -9.84 42.76
N PHE A 7 -34.44 -9.87 42.10
CA PHE A 7 -34.52 -10.00 40.64
C PHE A 7 -33.88 -8.81 39.91
N THR A 8 -34.12 -7.57 40.37
CA THR A 8 -33.52 -6.37 39.77
C THR A 8 -31.99 -6.38 39.89
N ILE A 9 -31.44 -6.79 41.04
CA ILE A 9 -29.99 -6.86 41.26
C ILE A 9 -29.37 -7.92 40.33
N VAL A 10 -29.97 -9.11 40.23
CA VAL A 10 -29.46 -10.18 39.35
C VAL A 10 -29.51 -9.75 37.89
N ALA A 11 -30.60 -9.12 37.43
CA ALA A 11 -30.72 -8.61 36.07
C ALA A 11 -29.67 -7.54 35.76
N LEU A 12 -29.40 -6.63 36.70
CA LEU A 12 -28.38 -5.59 36.55
C LEU A 12 -26.97 -6.20 36.44
N VAL A 13 -26.63 -7.15 37.32
CA VAL A 13 -25.34 -7.84 37.28
C VAL A 13 -25.17 -8.59 35.95
N PHE A 14 -26.23 -9.25 35.47
CA PHE A 14 -26.21 -9.95 34.19
C PHE A 14 -26.03 -9.00 33.00
N LEU A 15 -26.71 -7.85 33.00
CA LEU A 15 -26.54 -6.81 31.98
C LEU A 15 -25.11 -6.26 31.96
N VAL A 16 -24.53 -5.96 33.13
CA VAL A 16 -23.15 -5.48 33.24
C VAL A 16 -22.16 -6.55 32.78
N ALA A 17 -22.40 -7.82 33.12
CA ALA A 17 -21.59 -8.94 32.64
C ALA A 17 -21.66 -9.10 31.11
N LEU A 18 -22.85 -8.95 30.51
CA LEU A 18 -23.03 -8.97 29.05
C LEU A 18 -22.34 -7.79 28.37
N LEU A 19 -22.42 -6.59 28.93
CA LEU A 19 -21.71 -5.41 28.40
C LEU A 19 -20.20 -5.58 28.52
N ALA A 20 -19.70 -6.06 29.66
CA ALA A 20 -18.28 -6.36 29.85
C ALA A 20 -17.80 -7.44 28.88
N ALA A 21 -18.60 -8.51 28.68
CA ALA A 21 -18.31 -9.55 27.70
C ALA A 21 -18.27 -8.97 26.27
N GLY A 22 -19.21 -8.12 25.86
CA GLY A 22 -19.20 -7.46 24.54
C GLY A 22 -18.09 -6.43 24.34
N VAL A 23 -17.51 -5.89 25.41
CA VAL A 23 -16.35 -4.99 25.34
C VAL A 23 -15.03 -5.76 25.28
N VAL A 24 -14.94 -6.90 25.96
CA VAL A 24 -13.75 -7.79 25.98
C VAL A 24 -13.68 -8.65 24.71
N TRP A 25 -14.80 -9.24 24.33
CA TRP A 25 -15.01 -9.89 23.04
C TRP A 25 -15.32 -8.77 22.05
N ARG A 26 -14.32 -8.24 21.36
CA ARG A 26 -14.50 -7.21 20.31
C ARG A 26 -14.66 -7.87 18.93
N PRO A 27 -15.84 -8.41 18.53
CA PRO A 27 -16.03 -9.05 17.23
C PRO A 27 -15.90 -8.08 16.05
N TRP A 28 -15.97 -6.78 16.32
CA TRP A 28 -15.88 -5.69 15.35
C TRP A 28 -14.49 -5.50 14.72
N ASN A 29 -13.42 -6.10 15.27
CA ASN A 29 -12.06 -6.03 14.68
C ASN A 29 -11.56 -7.44 14.34
N ASP A 30 -11.99 -7.94 13.19
CA ASP A 30 -11.70 -9.30 12.72
C ASP A 30 -10.41 -9.39 11.89
N SER A 31 -9.80 -8.26 11.53
CA SER A 31 -8.58 -8.23 10.71
C SER A 31 -7.54 -7.21 11.17
N VAL A 32 -6.29 -7.44 10.77
CA VAL A 32 -5.15 -6.57 11.03
C VAL A 32 -4.30 -6.41 9.78
N MET A 33 -3.98 -5.15 9.46
CA MET A 33 -3.05 -4.76 8.41
C MET A 33 -1.72 -4.39 9.04
N THR A 34 -0.62 -4.92 8.51
CA THR A 34 0.75 -4.54 8.89
C THR A 34 1.48 -3.98 7.68
N VAL A 35 2.10 -2.82 7.84
CA VAL A 35 2.83 -2.12 6.79
C VAL A 35 4.22 -1.75 7.29
N THR A 36 5.22 -1.89 6.44
CA THR A 36 6.58 -1.43 6.69
C THR A 36 7.12 -0.76 5.44
N ILE A 37 7.74 0.40 5.59
CA ILE A 37 8.46 1.10 4.53
C ILE A 37 9.94 1.09 4.91
N THR A 38 10.79 0.61 4.01
CA THR A 38 12.24 0.64 4.16
C THR A 38 12.88 1.35 2.98
N ILE A 39 14.04 1.93 3.21
CA ILE A 39 14.88 2.53 2.17
C ILE A 39 16.29 1.95 2.27
N SER A 40 16.90 1.60 1.14
CA SER A 40 18.29 1.14 1.07
C SER A 40 19.03 1.84 -0.06
N THR A 41 20.35 1.85 0.03
CA THR A 41 21.23 2.29 -1.06
C THR A 41 22.18 1.16 -1.43
N ASP A 42 23.00 1.34 -2.46
CA ASP A 42 24.00 0.34 -2.84
C ASP A 42 25.04 0.11 -1.73
N GLU A 43 25.29 1.13 -0.90
CA GLU A 43 26.28 1.10 0.18
C GLU A 43 25.69 0.79 1.55
N LYS A 44 24.41 1.11 1.76
CA LYS A 44 23.74 1.00 3.07
C LYS A 44 22.58 0.02 2.97
N GLY A 45 22.57 -0.96 3.87
CA GLY A 45 21.46 -1.90 4.03
C GLY A 45 20.11 -1.20 4.36
N PRO A 46 19.00 -1.96 4.35
CA PRO A 46 17.67 -1.39 4.52
C PRO A 46 17.47 -0.73 5.88
N VAL A 47 17.06 0.55 5.85
CA VAL A 47 16.68 1.34 7.01
C VAL A 47 15.16 1.43 7.07
N SER A 48 14.56 1.10 8.22
CA SER A 48 13.12 1.25 8.45
C SER A 48 12.75 2.72 8.57
N LEU A 49 11.87 3.19 7.69
CA LEU A 49 11.31 4.54 7.70
C LEU A 49 10.00 4.62 8.46
N TYR A 50 9.19 3.55 8.36
CA TYR A 50 7.86 3.52 8.90
C TYR A 50 7.43 2.08 9.18
N HIS A 51 6.76 1.88 10.32
CA HIS A 51 6.11 0.62 10.65
C HIS A 51 4.77 0.91 11.31
N ALA A 52 3.70 0.31 10.79
CA ALA A 52 2.37 0.46 11.35
C ALA A 52 1.61 -0.86 11.36
N LYS A 53 0.76 -0.99 12.38
CA LYS A 53 -0.19 -2.08 12.54
C LYS A 53 -1.55 -1.50 12.85
N ALA A 54 -2.52 -1.70 11.96
CA ALA A 54 -3.86 -1.17 12.09
C ALA A 54 -4.89 -2.30 12.08
N ARG A 55 -5.74 -2.34 13.11
CA ARG A 55 -6.90 -3.26 13.15
C ARG A 55 -8.07 -2.64 12.40
N PHE A 56 -8.85 -3.45 11.71
CA PHE A 56 -10.00 -2.99 10.95
C PHE A 56 -11.08 -4.09 10.86
N GLN A 57 -12.28 -3.68 10.46
CA GLN A 57 -13.40 -4.57 10.19
C GLN A 57 -13.49 -4.92 8.71
N THR A 58 -13.61 -6.21 8.40
CA THR A 58 -13.84 -6.70 7.03
C THR A 58 -15.24 -6.29 6.54
N GLY A 59 -15.37 -5.06 6.04
CA GLY A 59 -16.63 -4.46 5.57
C GLY A 59 -16.61 -2.94 5.52
N ASP A 60 -15.69 -2.30 6.26
CA ASP A 60 -15.57 -0.84 6.33
C ASP A 60 -14.96 -0.18 5.08
N GLY A 61 -14.53 -0.99 4.10
CA GLY A 61 -14.41 -0.76 2.66
C GLY A 61 -13.70 0.48 2.08
N LYS A 62 -13.47 1.55 2.85
CA LYS A 62 -13.17 2.89 2.32
C LYS A 62 -12.23 3.74 3.16
N ARG A 63 -12.04 3.46 4.46
CA ARG A 63 -11.08 4.24 5.26
C ARG A 63 -9.66 3.73 5.02
N SER A 64 -8.73 4.65 4.79
CA SER A 64 -7.30 4.38 4.85
C SER A 64 -6.90 4.27 6.33
N PRO A 65 -6.66 3.06 6.87
CA PRO A 65 -6.33 2.86 8.27
C PRO A 65 -4.95 3.40 8.67
N ALA A 66 -4.07 3.74 7.73
CA ALA A 66 -2.73 4.25 8.04
C ALA A 66 -2.25 5.25 6.98
N GLN A 67 -1.65 6.33 7.46
CA GLN A 67 -0.98 7.35 6.67
C GLN A 67 0.42 7.60 7.25
N ALA A 68 1.36 8.00 6.41
CA ALA A 68 2.73 8.32 6.78
C ALA A 68 3.22 9.51 5.96
N ASP A 69 3.71 10.54 6.66
CA ASP A 69 4.52 11.62 6.09
C ASP A 69 5.96 11.40 6.54
N ILE A 70 6.88 11.17 5.60
CA ILE A 70 8.25 10.74 5.88
C ILE A 70 9.22 11.69 5.18
N ASP A 71 10.04 12.39 5.96
CA ASP A 71 11.15 13.15 5.43
C ASP A 71 12.27 12.20 4.97
N ILE A 72 12.62 12.28 3.69
CA ILE A 72 13.72 11.50 3.10
C ILE A 72 14.86 12.41 2.60
N GLY A 73 14.85 13.70 2.96
CA GLY A 73 15.86 14.67 2.55
C GLY A 73 17.28 14.32 2.97
N LYS A 74 17.47 13.51 4.02
CA LYS A 74 18.82 13.04 4.42
C LYS A 74 19.49 12.10 3.42
N TRP A 75 18.77 11.61 2.40
CA TRP A 75 19.30 10.84 1.28
C TRP A 75 19.37 11.65 -0.01
N GLU A 76 19.23 12.97 0.04
CA GLU A 76 19.27 13.86 -1.12
C GLU A 76 20.46 13.54 -2.04
N GLY A 77 20.18 13.37 -3.33
CA GLY A 77 21.17 13.04 -4.34
C GLY A 77 21.56 11.56 -4.41
N GLU A 78 21.26 10.73 -3.40
CA GLU A 78 21.55 9.30 -3.41
C GLU A 78 20.56 8.54 -4.32
N LEU A 79 21.04 7.48 -4.97
CA LEU A 79 20.18 6.50 -5.64
C LEU A 79 19.67 5.53 -4.56
N VAL A 80 18.36 5.47 -4.38
CA VAL A 80 17.74 4.70 -3.31
C VAL A 80 16.76 3.68 -3.88
N ARG A 81 16.61 2.57 -3.16
CA ARG A 81 15.52 1.62 -3.32
C ARG A 81 14.55 1.80 -2.17
N LEU A 82 13.32 2.16 -2.48
CA LEU A 82 12.19 2.17 -1.57
C LEU A 82 11.49 0.82 -1.63
N ASP A 83 11.34 0.14 -0.51
CA ASP A 83 10.57 -1.10 -0.40
C ASP A 83 9.39 -0.88 0.56
N ILE A 84 8.22 -1.33 0.14
CA ILE A 84 6.97 -1.28 0.89
C ILE A 84 6.49 -2.71 1.05
N ARG A 85 6.39 -3.19 2.29
CA ARG A 85 5.87 -4.51 2.62
C ARG A 85 4.56 -4.36 3.36
N GLY A 86 3.54 -5.07 2.91
CA GLY A 86 2.17 -4.87 3.35
C GLY A 86 1.37 -6.16 3.31
N ARG A 87 0.83 -6.59 4.46
CA ARG A 87 0.01 -7.81 4.56
C ARG A 87 -1.20 -7.59 5.44
N VAL A 88 -2.26 -8.31 5.13
CA VAL A 88 -3.50 -8.38 5.92
C VAL A 88 -3.69 -9.80 6.45
N ARG A 89 -4.10 -9.91 7.72
CA ARG A 89 -4.39 -11.20 8.38
C ARG A 89 -5.65 -11.07 9.24
N ARG A 90 -6.35 -12.18 9.48
CA ARG A 90 -7.44 -12.23 10.47
C ARG A 90 -6.90 -12.16 11.90
N TRP A 91 -7.63 -11.52 12.80
CA TRP A 91 -7.39 -11.47 14.25
C TRP A 91 -8.42 -12.36 14.97
N PRO A 92 -8.08 -13.07 16.08
CA PRO A 92 -6.78 -13.18 16.76
C PRO A 92 -5.84 -14.26 16.17
N GLY A 93 -6.14 -14.81 14.99
CA GLY A 93 -5.38 -15.91 14.41
C GLY A 93 -3.93 -15.55 14.05
N ILE A 94 -2.99 -16.37 14.51
CA ILE A 94 -1.68 -16.52 13.85
C ILE A 94 -1.96 -17.33 12.56
N GLY A 95 -2.48 -16.66 11.54
CA GLY A 95 -3.02 -17.30 10.34
C GLY A 95 -2.35 -16.85 9.04
N GLN A 96 -2.71 -17.56 7.97
CA GLN A 96 -2.37 -17.22 6.58
C GLN A 96 -2.75 -15.76 6.26
N THR A 97 -1.97 -15.15 5.36
CA THR A 97 -2.32 -13.86 4.76
C THR A 97 -3.72 -13.99 4.13
N THR A 98 -4.59 -13.02 4.37
CA THR A 98 -5.97 -12.99 3.80
C THR A 98 -6.16 -11.81 2.85
N GLY A 99 -5.07 -11.14 2.50
CA GLY A 99 -5.07 -9.90 1.74
C GLY A 99 -3.74 -9.16 1.77
N PHE A 100 -3.69 -8.08 1.01
CA PHE A 100 -2.52 -7.22 0.82
C PHE A 100 -2.79 -5.84 1.42
N ALA A 101 -1.75 -5.09 1.74
CA ALA A 101 -1.91 -3.66 1.94
C ALA A 101 -1.78 -2.97 0.58
N GLY A 102 -2.86 -2.34 0.11
CA GLY A 102 -2.78 -1.40 -0.99
C GLY A 102 -2.13 -0.10 -0.50
N CYS A 103 -1.29 0.50 -1.32
CA CYS A 103 -0.63 1.76 -1.02
C CYS A 103 -0.81 2.78 -2.15
N SER A 104 -0.91 4.05 -1.77
CA SER A 104 -0.78 5.19 -2.66
C SER A 104 0.36 6.04 -2.11
N VAL A 105 1.38 6.30 -2.93
CA VAL A 105 2.60 6.97 -2.48
C VAL A 105 2.89 8.14 -3.40
N GLN A 106 3.17 9.30 -2.81
CA GLN A 106 3.59 10.50 -3.51
C GLN A 106 4.95 10.95 -3.01
N LEU A 107 5.84 11.24 -3.95
CA LEU A 107 7.10 11.94 -3.71
C LEU A 107 6.83 13.44 -3.87
N THR A 108 7.06 14.20 -2.81
CA THR A 108 7.00 15.66 -2.82
C THR A 108 8.40 16.21 -2.85
N ASP A 109 8.68 17.12 -3.78
CA ASP A 109 9.93 17.86 -3.90
C ASP A 109 9.65 19.37 -4.09
N SER A 110 10.68 20.15 -4.40
CA SER A 110 10.54 21.58 -4.70
C SER A 110 9.68 21.90 -5.93
N THR A 111 9.46 20.93 -6.82
CA THR A 111 8.66 21.07 -8.05
C THR A 111 7.20 20.65 -7.86
N GLY A 112 6.86 19.99 -6.74
CA GLY A 112 5.51 19.59 -6.38
C GLY A 112 5.40 18.13 -5.95
N ALA A 113 4.16 17.66 -5.78
CA ALA A 113 3.86 16.27 -5.45
C ALA A 113 3.67 15.44 -6.74
N LYS A 114 4.34 14.30 -6.82
CA LYS A 114 4.24 13.35 -7.94
C LYS A 114 3.95 11.96 -7.40
N PRO A 115 3.00 11.21 -7.99
CA PRO A 115 2.77 9.82 -7.60
C PRO A 115 4.00 8.95 -7.93
N ILE A 116 4.29 7.98 -7.07
CA ILE A 116 5.25 6.92 -7.36
C ILE A 116 4.51 5.81 -8.12
N GLU A 117 4.97 5.53 -9.34
CA GLU A 117 4.44 4.45 -10.17
C GLU A 117 5.27 3.18 -9.93
N PHE A 118 4.67 2.21 -9.22
CA PHE A 118 5.25 0.88 -9.07
C PHE A 118 4.99 0.09 -10.35
N ILE A 119 6.05 -0.19 -11.09
CA ILE A 119 5.98 -0.87 -12.39
C ILE A 119 6.94 -2.05 -12.36
N GLY A 120 6.54 -3.14 -13.00
CA GLY A 120 7.39 -4.30 -13.20
C GLY A 120 7.05 -5.03 -14.49
N TRP A 121 8.00 -5.85 -14.94
CA TRP A 121 7.89 -6.68 -16.12
C TRP A 121 8.05 -8.13 -15.72
N GLN A 122 7.07 -8.95 -16.09
CA GLN A 122 7.15 -10.40 -15.98
C GLN A 122 7.65 -10.96 -17.31
N ASN A 123 8.65 -11.83 -17.28
CA ASN A 123 9.02 -12.62 -18.45
C ASN A 123 8.06 -13.81 -18.53
N ASP A 124 7.31 -13.93 -19.62
CA ASP A 124 6.31 -14.96 -19.90
C ASP A 124 6.92 -16.26 -20.47
N GLY A 125 8.24 -16.42 -20.38
CA GLY A 125 8.95 -17.65 -20.72
C GLY A 125 9.56 -17.67 -22.11
N SER A 126 9.88 -16.52 -22.70
CA SER A 126 10.65 -16.49 -23.95
C SER A 126 12.06 -17.08 -23.74
N SER A 127 12.36 -18.18 -24.45
CA SER A 127 13.52 -19.06 -24.24
C SER A 127 14.88 -18.46 -24.64
N ARG A 128 14.92 -17.18 -25.02
CA ARG A 128 16.15 -16.49 -25.43
C ARG A 128 16.61 -15.60 -24.29
N MET A 129 17.38 -16.20 -23.37
CA MET A 129 18.39 -15.55 -22.53
C MET A 129 17.99 -14.16 -21.96
N HIS A 130 17.02 -14.07 -21.03
CA HIS A 130 16.65 -12.78 -20.44
C HIS A 130 16.27 -12.84 -18.93
N PRO A 131 16.56 -11.75 -18.19
CA PRO A 131 16.53 -11.67 -16.73
C PRO A 131 15.16 -12.01 -16.13
N GLY A 132 15.16 -12.44 -14.86
CA GLY A 132 13.93 -12.61 -14.08
C GLY A 132 13.11 -11.31 -13.95
N THR A 133 11.97 -11.38 -13.27
CA THR A 133 11.07 -10.23 -13.05
C THR A 133 11.84 -8.97 -12.65
N ILE A 134 11.69 -7.89 -13.42
CA ILE A 134 12.26 -6.57 -13.14
C ILE A 134 11.17 -5.69 -12.55
N GLY A 135 11.49 -4.90 -11.53
CA GLY A 135 10.52 -4.02 -10.89
C GLY A 135 9.54 -4.78 -9.98
N SER A 136 8.44 -4.11 -9.64
CA SER A 136 7.34 -4.69 -8.88
C SER A 136 6.09 -4.79 -9.73
N LEU A 137 5.61 -6.01 -9.94
CA LEU A 137 4.28 -6.22 -10.53
C LEU A 137 3.23 -5.67 -9.57
N ALA A 138 2.71 -4.50 -9.92
CA ALA A 138 1.71 -3.80 -9.15
C ALA A 138 0.34 -3.91 -9.83
N PHE A 139 -0.70 -4.02 -9.01
CA PHE A 139 -2.08 -4.17 -9.45
C PHE A 139 -2.91 -3.07 -8.79
N VAL A 140 -3.88 -2.53 -9.52
CA VAL A 140 -4.79 -1.50 -8.98
C VAL A 140 -5.73 -2.14 -7.97
N ALA A 141 -5.73 -1.61 -6.73
CA ALA A 141 -6.66 -2.04 -5.70
C ALA A 141 -8.09 -1.57 -6.03
N PRO A 142 -9.14 -2.36 -5.74
CA PRO A 142 -10.53 -1.96 -5.97
C PRO A 142 -10.94 -0.68 -5.23
N GLY A 143 -11.70 0.20 -5.89
CA GLY A 143 -12.29 1.41 -5.32
C GLY A 143 -11.69 2.71 -5.86
N GLU A 144 -12.43 3.81 -5.71
CA GLU A 144 -12.09 5.13 -6.24
C GLU A 144 -11.05 5.86 -5.36
N ALA A 145 -9.92 6.22 -5.95
CA ALA A 145 -8.91 7.09 -5.36
C ALA A 145 -8.06 7.71 -6.48
N ASP A 146 -7.61 8.95 -6.28
CA ASP A 146 -6.67 9.63 -7.17
C ASP A 146 -5.52 10.24 -6.34
N PRO A 147 -4.27 9.73 -6.45
CA PRO A 147 -3.86 8.60 -7.28
C PRO A 147 -4.37 7.26 -6.74
N PRO A 148 -4.54 6.24 -7.61
CA PRO A 148 -5.09 4.95 -7.22
C PRO A 148 -4.17 4.24 -6.22
N PHE A 149 -4.77 3.45 -5.33
CA PHE A 149 -4.00 2.53 -4.50
C PHE A 149 -3.58 1.33 -5.33
N VAL A 150 -2.35 0.89 -5.14
CA VAL A 150 -1.79 -0.29 -5.81
C VAL A 150 -1.30 -1.31 -4.79
N TYR A 151 -1.25 -2.58 -5.15
CA TYR A 151 -0.73 -3.64 -4.30
C TYR A 151 0.12 -4.61 -5.12
N GLY A 152 1.06 -5.29 -4.45
CA GLY A 152 1.82 -6.40 -5.03
C GLY A 152 1.29 -7.73 -4.48
N GLN A 153 1.11 -8.73 -5.34
CA GLN A 153 0.61 -10.06 -4.94
C GLN A 153 1.58 -10.81 -4.01
N GLU A 154 2.87 -10.45 -4.00
CA GLU A 154 3.85 -11.00 -3.05
C GLU A 154 3.78 -10.31 -1.67
N GLY A 155 2.92 -9.30 -1.52
CA GLY A 155 2.84 -8.43 -0.35
C GLY A 155 4.03 -7.46 -0.24
N SER A 156 4.73 -7.23 -1.36
CA SER A 156 5.82 -6.25 -1.46
C SER A 156 5.73 -5.47 -2.77
N LEU A 157 6.10 -4.19 -2.68
CA LEU A 157 6.32 -3.28 -3.80
C LEU A 157 7.66 -2.59 -3.57
N TRP A 158 8.40 -2.31 -4.64
CA TRP A 158 9.66 -1.61 -4.59
C TRP A 158 9.83 -0.68 -5.79
N TYR A 159 10.53 0.42 -5.57
CA TYR A 159 10.79 1.46 -6.55
C TYR A 159 12.17 2.05 -6.35
N VAL A 160 12.88 2.33 -7.44
CA VAL A 160 14.24 2.91 -7.42
C VAL A 160 14.18 4.30 -8.01
N PHE A 161 14.75 5.27 -7.30
CA PHE A 161 14.84 6.66 -7.76
C PHE A 161 16.02 7.38 -7.12
N ARG A 162 16.42 8.49 -7.73
CA ARG A 162 17.35 9.43 -7.09
C ARG A 162 16.55 10.41 -6.25
N VAL A 163 16.94 10.57 -4.98
CA VAL A 163 16.20 11.44 -4.05
C VAL A 163 16.40 12.91 -4.43
N PRO A 164 15.33 13.66 -4.76
CA PRO A 164 15.44 15.07 -5.10
C PRO A 164 15.68 15.94 -3.85
N GLN A 165 15.95 17.23 -4.08
CA GLN A 165 16.13 18.15 -2.95
C GLN A 165 14.84 18.37 -2.19
N LYS A 166 14.95 18.48 -0.85
CA LYS A 166 13.80 18.67 0.06
C LYS A 166 12.70 17.61 -0.13
N ALA A 167 13.12 16.38 -0.40
CA ALA A 167 12.20 15.28 -0.69
C ALA A 167 11.46 14.78 0.55
N ALA A 168 10.15 14.59 0.41
CA ALA A 168 9.31 13.91 1.39
C ALA A 168 8.41 12.87 0.70
N LEU A 169 8.14 11.77 1.40
CA LEU A 169 7.18 10.76 0.97
C LEU A 169 5.87 10.94 1.74
N LYS A 170 4.75 10.96 1.01
CA LYS A 170 3.41 10.82 1.58
C LYS A 170 2.86 9.48 1.16
N ALA A 171 2.58 8.61 2.12
CA ALA A 171 2.04 7.28 1.85
C ALA A 171 0.71 7.09 2.59
N ALA A 172 -0.30 6.62 1.86
CA ALA A 172 -1.56 6.17 2.42
C ALA A 172 -1.70 4.66 2.18
N PHE A 173 -2.28 3.95 3.13
CA PHE A 173 -2.46 2.50 3.07
C PHE A 173 -3.91 2.10 3.29
N ARG A 174 -4.35 1.06 2.58
CA ARG A 174 -5.68 0.45 2.78
C ARG A 174 -5.63 -1.06 2.70
N PRO A 175 -6.50 -1.77 3.44
CA PRO A 175 -6.57 -3.22 3.34
C PRO A 175 -7.21 -3.60 2.00
N VAL A 176 -6.65 -4.60 1.35
CA VAL A 176 -7.17 -5.21 0.11
C VAL A 176 -7.34 -6.69 0.39
N MET A 177 -8.57 -7.16 0.56
CA MET A 177 -8.82 -8.56 0.86
C MET A 177 -8.77 -9.40 -0.41
N GLU A 178 -8.21 -10.61 -0.34
CA GLU A 178 -8.16 -11.52 -1.49
C GLU A 178 -9.56 -11.83 -2.05
N LYS A 179 -10.56 -11.96 -1.19
CA LYS A 179 -11.96 -12.19 -1.60
C LYS A 179 -12.57 -11.06 -2.43
N ASP A 180 -12.00 -9.86 -2.36
CA ASP A 180 -12.48 -8.66 -3.07
C ASP A 180 -11.78 -8.49 -4.43
N LEU A 181 -10.70 -9.24 -4.67
CA LEU A 181 -9.98 -9.32 -5.94
C LEU A 181 -10.72 -10.28 -6.87
N LYS A 182 -11.74 -9.79 -7.57
CA LYS A 182 -12.51 -10.60 -8.53
C LYS A 182 -11.90 -10.50 -9.93
N GLY A 183 -11.52 -11.64 -10.50
CA GLY A 183 -11.06 -11.76 -11.89
C GLY A 183 -9.53 -11.71 -12.06
N SER A 184 -9.08 -11.83 -13.31
CA SER A 184 -7.68 -11.64 -13.67
C SER A 184 -7.39 -10.14 -13.68
N HIS A 185 -6.64 -9.66 -12.69
CA HIS A 185 -6.13 -8.29 -12.70
C HIS A 185 -4.88 -8.26 -13.56
N GLU A 186 -4.87 -7.44 -14.61
CA GLU A 186 -3.65 -7.17 -15.37
C GLU A 186 -2.71 -6.28 -14.54
N PRO A 187 -1.39 -6.53 -14.58
CA PRO A 187 -0.42 -5.67 -13.92
C PRO A 187 -0.42 -4.29 -14.58
N LEU A 188 -0.10 -3.26 -13.80
CA LEU A 188 0.09 -1.90 -14.30
C LEU A 188 1.21 -1.87 -15.35
N VAL A 189 0.84 -1.45 -16.56
CA VAL A 189 1.77 -1.20 -17.66
C VAL A 189 2.20 0.27 -17.59
N PRO A 190 3.48 0.60 -17.83
CA PRO A 190 3.93 1.98 -17.86
C PRO A 190 3.07 2.82 -18.80
N SER A 191 2.69 4.01 -18.36
CA SER A 191 2.25 5.08 -19.23
C SER A 191 3.41 5.39 -20.19
N VAL A 192 3.43 4.80 -21.39
CA VAL A 192 4.44 5.14 -22.39
C VAL A 192 4.22 6.61 -22.72
N ARG A 193 5.01 7.51 -22.12
CA ARG A 193 5.13 8.86 -22.66
C ARG A 193 5.66 8.66 -24.07
N PRO A 194 4.93 9.08 -25.13
CA PRO A 194 5.53 9.10 -26.44
C PRO A 194 6.83 9.90 -26.33
N PRO A 195 7.92 9.45 -26.97
CA PRO A 195 9.13 10.26 -27.03
C PRO A 195 8.73 11.67 -27.47
N PRO A 196 9.34 12.73 -26.90
CA PRO A 196 9.07 14.09 -27.36
C PRO A 196 9.21 14.04 -28.88
N SER A 197 8.11 14.33 -29.57
CA SER A 197 8.04 14.29 -31.02
C SER A 197 9.27 15.01 -31.53
N VAL A 198 10.21 14.25 -32.12
CA VAL A 198 11.33 14.82 -32.84
C VAL A 198 10.67 15.79 -33.79
N LEU A 199 10.86 17.09 -33.52
CA LEU A 199 10.43 18.17 -34.39
C LEU A 199 10.87 17.73 -35.77
N LYS A 200 9.90 17.37 -36.62
CA LYS A 200 10.17 17.27 -38.04
C LYS A 200 10.62 18.68 -38.39
N GLU A 201 11.93 18.88 -38.48
CA GLU A 201 12.48 19.96 -39.27
C GLU A 201 11.78 19.85 -40.61
N SER A 202 10.83 20.75 -40.83
CA SER A 202 10.34 21.11 -42.13
C SER A 202 11.56 21.55 -42.91
N VAL A 203 12.21 20.60 -43.59
CA VAL A 203 13.09 20.90 -44.71
C VAL A 203 12.17 21.52 -45.75
N ASN A 204 12.08 22.84 -45.70
CA ASN A 204 11.64 23.65 -46.82
C ASN A 204 12.64 23.36 -47.94
N ALA A 205 12.28 22.41 -48.80
CA ALA A 205 12.84 22.33 -50.14
C ALA A 205 12.17 23.42 -50.97
N ASP A 206 12.48 24.68 -50.67
CA ASP A 206 12.46 25.72 -51.68
C ASP A 206 13.71 25.51 -52.53
N SER A 207 13.51 24.92 -53.70
CA SER A 207 14.49 24.96 -54.80
C SER A 207 13.75 24.92 -56.13
N ALA A 208 13.86 26.06 -56.82
CA ALA A 208 13.73 26.30 -58.26
C ALA A 208 12.32 26.40 -58.87
#